data_AF-A0A7C4IBV1-F1
#
_entry.id   AF-A0A7C4IBV1-F1
#
_cell.length_a   1.000
_cell.length_b   1.000
_cell.length_c   1.000
_cell.angle_alpha   90.00
_cell.angle_beta   90.00
_cell.angle_gamma   90.00
#
_symmetry.space_group_name_H-M   'P 1'
#
loop_
_entity.id
_entity.type
_entity.pdbx_description
1 polymer ?
#
loop_
_entity_poly.entity_id
_entity_poly.type
_entity_poly.pdbx_seq_one_letter_code
_entity_poly.pdbx_strand_id
1 'polypeptide(L)'
;MKTVAFRVDAGDRIGLGHAMRCLALADALRARGAQTAFASAVMPEKTAALLRARGHAVLPLAGAAESSRGEPGGELDAAAQRADATATQRALAAIASLDWIVVDHYRLGIDWERGASRFA
;
A
#
# COMPACT_ATOMS: atom_id res chain seq x y z
N MET A 1 -5.88 18.29 -8.71
CA MET A 1 -5.25 17.06 -9.22
C MET A 1 -5.50 15.98 -8.19
N LYS A 2 -6.03 14.81 -8.54
CA LYS A 2 -6.35 13.78 -7.55
C LYS A 2 -5.10 13.00 -7.13
N THR A 3 -5.01 12.60 -5.88
CA THR A 3 -3.95 11.72 -5.36
C THR A 3 -4.56 10.42 -4.85
N VAL A 4 -4.06 9.29 -5.36
CA VAL A 4 -4.53 7.95 -4.99
C VAL A 4 -3.37 7.13 -4.45
N ALA A 5 -3.50 6.64 -3.21
CA ALA A 5 -2.52 5.74 -2.61
C ALA A 5 -2.93 4.28 -2.80
N PHE A 6 -1.96 3.39 -2.78
CA PHE A 6 -2.12 1.94 -2.80
C PHE A 6 -1.44 1.34 -1.58
N ARG A 7 -2.19 0.69 -0.69
CA ARG A 7 -1.63 -0.17 0.36
C ARG A 7 -1.54 -1.59 -0.20
N VAL A 8 -0.34 -1.99 -0.59
CA VAL A 8 -0.09 -3.29 -1.21
C VAL A 8 1.31 -3.78 -0.87
N ASP A 9 1.45 -5.08 -0.68
CA ASP A 9 2.74 -5.76 -0.54
C ASP A 9 2.96 -6.75 -1.69
N ALA A 10 4.22 -7.04 -1.95
CA ALA A 10 4.66 -8.03 -2.91
C ALA A 10 5.95 -8.70 -2.41
N GLY A 11 6.23 -9.90 -2.90
CA GLY A 11 7.47 -10.60 -2.55
C GLY A 11 7.34 -12.09 -2.79
N ASP A 12 8.40 -12.84 -2.53
CA ASP A 12 8.47 -14.25 -2.93
C ASP A 12 7.36 -15.11 -2.33
N ARG A 13 6.94 -14.82 -1.09
CA ARG A 13 5.84 -15.53 -0.40
C ARG A 13 4.45 -15.03 -0.82
N ILE A 14 4.30 -13.73 -1.02
CA ILE A 14 3.03 -13.05 -1.36
C ILE A 14 2.71 -13.24 -2.86
N GLY A 15 3.75 -13.43 -3.67
CA GLY A 15 3.70 -13.23 -5.11
C GLY A 15 3.79 -11.76 -5.51
N LEU A 16 3.74 -11.52 -6.82
CA LEU A 16 3.74 -10.16 -7.41
C LEU A 16 2.35 -9.73 -7.90
N GLY A 17 1.33 -10.60 -7.74
CA GLY A 17 0.00 -10.41 -8.33
C GLY A 17 -0.68 -9.10 -7.92
N HIS A 18 -0.71 -8.79 -6.62
CA HIS A 18 -1.29 -7.54 -6.12
C HIS A 18 -0.58 -6.33 -6.71
N ALA A 19 0.75 -6.27 -6.59
CA ALA A 19 1.53 -5.15 -7.13
C ALA A 19 1.33 -4.95 -8.64
N MET A 20 1.29 -6.02 -9.44
CA MET A 20 1.12 -5.90 -10.90
C MET A 20 -0.30 -5.46 -11.28
N ARG A 21 -1.34 -5.92 -10.59
CA ARG A 21 -2.72 -5.47 -10.83
C ARG A 21 -2.92 -4.03 -10.38
N CYS A 22 -2.40 -3.65 -9.21
CA CYS A 22 -2.41 -2.27 -8.74
C CYS A 22 -1.62 -1.33 -9.67
N LEU A 23 -0.48 -1.77 -10.22
CA LEU A 23 0.30 -1.02 -11.20
C LEU A 23 -0.53 -0.69 -12.45
N ALA A 24 -1.24 -1.67 -13.02
CA ALA A 24 -2.11 -1.43 -14.16
C ALA A 24 -3.19 -0.37 -13.87
N LEU A 25 -3.79 -0.41 -12.68
CA LEU A 25 -4.76 0.60 -12.25
C LEU A 25 -4.08 1.97 -12.02
N ALA A 26 -2.90 2.00 -11.40
CA ALA A 26 -2.15 3.22 -11.15
C ALA A 26 -1.72 3.92 -12.45
N ASP A 27 -1.28 3.15 -13.45
CA ASP A 27 -0.96 3.64 -14.80
C ASP A 27 -2.19 4.31 -15.44
N ALA A 28 -3.36 3.66 -15.38
CA ALA A 28 -4.61 4.20 -15.90
C ALA A 28 -5.06 5.48 -15.17
N LEU A 29 -4.89 5.54 -13.85
CA LEU A 29 -5.18 6.75 -13.06
C LEU A 29 -4.22 7.89 -13.40
N ARG A 30 -2.91 7.60 -13.54
CA ARG A 30 -1.92 8.60 -13.99
C ARG A 30 -2.22 9.15 -15.38
N ALA A 31 -2.62 8.29 -16.32
CA ALA A 31 -3.02 8.73 -17.66
C ALA A 31 -4.21 9.70 -17.64
N ARG A 32 -5.01 9.70 -16.57
CA ARG A 32 -6.13 10.61 -16.31
C ARG A 32 -5.74 11.81 -15.44
N GLY A 33 -4.44 12.01 -15.20
CA GLY A 33 -3.90 13.14 -14.45
C GLY A 33 -3.87 12.96 -12.94
N ALA A 34 -4.02 11.74 -12.39
CA ALA A 34 -3.84 11.51 -10.96
C ALA A 34 -2.36 11.37 -10.57
N GLN A 35 -2.02 11.77 -9.35
CA GLN A 35 -0.80 11.34 -8.66
C GLN A 35 -1.05 10.02 -7.95
N THR A 36 -0.03 9.17 -7.91
CA THR A 36 -0.16 7.82 -7.35
C THR A 36 1.06 7.44 -6.52
N ALA A 37 0.80 6.78 -5.39
CA ALA A 37 1.82 6.35 -4.44
C ALA A 37 1.53 4.94 -3.93
N PHE A 38 2.56 4.12 -3.77
CA PHE A 38 2.49 2.76 -3.24
C PHE A 38 3.09 2.74 -1.83
N ALA A 39 2.26 2.52 -0.83
CA ALA A 39 2.66 2.30 0.55
C ALA A 39 2.82 0.79 0.81
N SER A 40 4.02 0.36 1.17
CA SER A 40 4.34 -1.06 1.27
C SER A 40 5.30 -1.38 2.41
N ALA A 41 5.00 -2.44 3.16
CA ALA A 41 5.90 -3.03 4.14
C ALA A 41 6.90 -3.99 3.48
N VAL A 42 6.49 -4.68 2.42
CA VAL A 42 7.34 -5.61 1.67
C VAL A 42 7.19 -5.35 0.18
N MET A 43 8.27 -4.83 -0.42
CA MET A 43 8.37 -4.59 -1.86
C MET A 43 9.78 -4.94 -2.33
N PRO A 44 9.97 -5.95 -3.20
CA PRO A 44 11.28 -6.26 -3.76
C PRO A 44 11.78 -5.05 -4.55
N GLU A 45 13.09 -4.75 -4.47
CA GLU A 45 13.64 -3.55 -5.11
C GLU A 45 13.42 -3.56 -6.63
N LYS A 46 13.46 -4.72 -7.29
CA LYS A 46 13.13 -4.81 -8.72
C LYS A 46 11.70 -4.32 -9.03
N THR A 47 10.74 -4.66 -8.18
CA THR A 47 9.34 -4.23 -8.30
C THR A 47 9.20 -2.75 -7.95
N ALA A 48 9.85 -2.29 -6.87
CA ALA A 48 9.85 -0.88 -6.50
C ALA A 48 10.47 0.00 -7.60
N ALA A 49 11.58 -0.42 -8.19
CA ALA A 49 12.24 0.25 -9.31
C ALA A 49 11.33 0.32 -10.53
N LEU A 50 10.59 -0.74 -10.85
CA LEU A 50 9.58 -0.73 -11.91
C LEU A 50 8.48 0.33 -11.64
N LEU A 51 7.93 0.36 -10.43
CA LEU A 51 6.90 1.34 -10.04
C LEU A 51 7.42 2.79 -10.17
N ARG A 52 8.64 3.04 -9.67
CA ARG A 52 9.30 4.36 -9.78
C ARG A 52 9.55 4.74 -11.24
N ALA A 53 10.02 3.81 -12.06
CA ALA A 53 10.26 4.02 -13.49
C ALA A 53 8.97 4.36 -14.27
N ARG A 54 7.80 3.91 -13.79
CA ARG A 54 6.48 4.28 -14.33
C ARG A 54 5.91 5.58 -13.74
N GLY A 55 6.67 6.25 -12.87
CA GLY A 55 6.30 7.55 -12.31
C GLY A 55 5.37 7.46 -11.08
N HIS A 56 5.37 6.33 -10.38
CA HIS A 56 4.68 6.17 -9.10
C HIS A 56 5.66 6.34 -7.93
N ALA A 57 5.22 7.03 -6.87
CA ALA A 57 5.99 7.06 -5.64
C ALA A 57 5.93 5.69 -4.95
N VAL A 58 7.02 5.28 -4.28
CA VAL A 58 7.07 4.06 -3.46
C VAL A 58 7.52 4.46 -2.06
N LEU A 59 6.65 4.27 -1.09
CA LEU A 59 6.75 4.73 0.29
C LEU A 59 6.85 3.51 1.21
N PRO A 60 8.01 3.25 1.83
CA PRO A 60 8.16 2.13 2.74
C PRO A 60 7.42 2.37 4.06
N LEU A 61 6.79 1.33 4.61
CA LEU A 61 6.20 1.37 5.95
C LEU A 61 7.29 1.16 7.01
N ALA A 62 7.65 2.23 7.72
CA ALA A 62 8.61 2.17 8.82
C ALA A 62 8.01 1.49 10.06
N GLY A 63 8.71 0.51 10.64
CA GLY A 63 8.32 -0.12 11.90
C GLY A 63 7.12 -1.06 11.82
N ALA A 64 6.64 -1.40 10.62
CA ALA A 64 5.78 -2.57 10.45
C ALA A 64 6.60 -3.80 10.87
N ALA A 65 6.22 -4.40 12.01
CA ALA A 65 6.89 -5.57 12.55
C ALA A 65 7.01 -6.65 11.47
N GLU A 66 8.07 -7.46 11.56
CA GLU A 66 8.33 -8.60 10.67
C GLU A 66 7.14 -9.59 10.58
N SER A 67 6.11 -9.44 11.43
CA SER A 67 4.85 -10.18 11.46
C SER A 67 3.94 -9.99 10.23
N SER A 68 4.17 -8.99 9.37
CA SER A 68 3.50 -8.86 8.05
C SER A 68 4.26 -9.55 6.91
N ARG A 69 5.47 -10.06 7.15
CA ARG A 69 6.29 -10.69 6.09
C ARG A 69 5.79 -12.09 5.75
N GLY A 70 4.94 -12.18 4.73
CA GLY A 70 4.92 -13.35 3.84
C GLY A 70 3.63 -14.16 3.76
N GLU A 71 2.50 -13.54 3.41
CA GLU A 71 1.18 -14.18 3.24
C GLU A 71 1.28 -15.53 2.51
N PRO A 72 0.78 -16.62 3.12
CA PRO A 72 -0.65 -16.90 2.99
C PRO A 72 -1.39 -17.30 4.28
N GLY A 73 -2.68 -16.95 4.35
CA GLY A 73 -3.75 -17.56 5.17
C GLY A 73 -4.08 -16.92 6.55
N GLY A 74 -5.22 -16.21 6.63
CA GLY A 74 -5.85 -15.74 7.88
C GLY A 74 -5.55 -14.27 8.22
N GLU A 75 -6.60 -13.51 8.59
CA GLU A 75 -6.49 -12.09 8.95
C GLU A 75 -5.42 -11.83 10.04
N LEU A 76 -4.75 -10.69 9.95
CA LEU A 76 -3.97 -10.19 11.09
C LEU A 76 -4.91 -9.98 12.28
N ASP A 77 -4.39 -10.14 13.50
CA ASP A 77 -5.16 -9.74 14.66
C ASP A 77 -5.44 -8.22 14.63
N ALA A 78 -6.45 -7.80 15.40
CA ALA A 78 -6.90 -6.42 15.44
C ALA A 78 -5.78 -5.42 15.81
N ALA A 79 -4.81 -5.82 16.64
CA ALA A 79 -3.71 -4.95 17.06
C ALA A 79 -2.72 -4.75 15.91
N ALA A 80 -2.36 -5.82 15.20
CA ALA A 80 -1.50 -5.77 14.03
C ALA A 80 -2.16 -5.00 12.86
N GLN A 81 -3.47 -5.17 12.64
CA GLN A 81 -4.22 -4.37 11.67
C GLN A 81 -4.15 -2.86 12.00
N ARG A 82 -4.38 -2.47 13.27
CA ARG A 82 -4.27 -1.07 13.70
C ARG A 82 -2.84 -0.52 13.59
N ALA A 83 -1.84 -1.35 13.85
CA ALA A 83 -0.44 -0.98 13.71
C ALA A 83 -0.09 -0.73 12.23
N ASP A 84 -0.53 -1.59 11.31
CA ASP A 84 -0.35 -1.39 9.88
C ASP A 84 -1.05 -0.13 9.37
N ALA A 85 -2.30 0.12 9.80
CA ALA A 85 -3.01 1.36 9.46
C ALA A 85 -2.24 2.60 9.95
N THR A 86 -1.71 2.57 11.17
CA THR A 86 -0.89 3.67 11.71
C THR A 86 0.40 3.87 10.91
N ALA A 87 1.09 2.78 10.54
CA ALA A 87 2.29 2.83 9.73
C ALA A 87 1.99 3.39 8.33
N THR A 88 0.88 2.97 7.73
CA THR A 88 0.40 3.46 6.44
C THR A 88 0.10 4.96 6.50
N GLN A 89 -0.60 5.42 7.53
CA GLN A 89 -0.86 6.84 7.74
C GLN A 89 0.42 7.66 7.81
N ARG A 90 1.42 7.18 8.55
CA ARG A 90 2.71 7.87 8.69
C ARG A 90 3.47 7.93 7.36
N ALA A 91 3.48 6.84 6.60
CA ALA A 91 4.12 6.83 5.29
C ALA A 91 3.45 7.81 4.31
N LEU A 92 2.13 7.95 4.38
CA LEU A 92 1.35 8.85 3.54
C LEU A 92 1.33 10.30 4.05
N ALA A 93 1.84 10.60 5.25
CA ALA A 93 1.78 11.94 5.85
C ALA A 93 2.52 13.02 5.05
N ALA A 94 3.48 12.64 4.19
CA ALA A 94 4.18 13.55 3.30
C ALA A 94 3.34 13.96 2.06
N ILE A 95 2.20 13.30 1.83
CA ILE A 95 1.28 13.61 0.75
C ILE A 95 0.33 14.71 1.23
N ALA A 96 0.36 15.87 0.58
CA ALA A 96 -0.40 17.05 1.00
C ALA A 96 -1.92 16.84 1.06
N SER A 97 -2.46 16.02 0.15
CA SER A 97 -3.88 15.65 0.13
C SER A 97 -4.04 14.26 -0.48
N LEU A 98 -4.78 13.39 0.20
CA LEU A 98 -5.12 12.05 -0.29
C LEU A 98 -6.61 11.99 -0.60
N ASP A 99 -6.96 11.72 -1.86
CA ASP A 99 -8.37 11.58 -2.23
C ASP A 99 -8.87 10.18 -1.92
N TRP A 100 -8.13 9.15 -2.37
CA TRP A 100 -8.49 7.75 -2.20
C TRP A 100 -7.30 6.90 -1.78
N ILE A 101 -7.59 5.83 -1.05
CA ILE A 101 -6.67 4.72 -0.83
C ILE A 101 -7.28 3.43 -1.38
N VAL A 102 -6.50 2.71 -2.17
CA VAL A 102 -6.82 1.37 -2.67
C VAL A 102 -6.04 0.39 -1.81
N VAL A 103 -6.72 -0.63 -1.28
CA VAL A 103 -6.10 -1.69 -0.47
C VAL A 103 -6.24 -2.99 -1.22
N ASP A 104 -5.12 -3.64 -1.51
CA ASP A 104 -5.09 -4.97 -2.14
C ASP A 104 -4.21 -5.88 -1.27
N HIS A 105 -4.82 -6.39 -0.19
CA HIS A 105 -4.14 -7.16 0.84
C HIS A 105 -5.11 -8.13 1.52
N TYR A 106 -4.82 -9.43 1.54
CA TYR A 106 -5.78 -10.44 2.03
C TYR A 106 -5.96 -10.41 3.56
N ARG A 107 -4.92 -10.00 4.30
CA ARG A 107 -4.95 -10.01 5.77
C ARG A 107 -5.39 -8.72 6.45
N LEU A 108 -5.74 -7.67 5.69
CA LEU A 108 -6.25 -6.41 6.23
C LEU A 108 -7.77 -6.40 6.13
N GLY A 109 -8.44 -6.29 7.27
CA GLY A 109 -9.90 -6.32 7.38
C GLY A 109 -10.45 -5.12 8.13
N ILE A 110 -11.56 -5.33 8.83
CA ILE A 110 -12.37 -4.23 9.40
C ILE A 110 -11.61 -3.35 10.41
N ASP A 111 -10.68 -3.90 11.18
CA ASP A 111 -9.92 -3.12 12.14
C ASP A 111 -8.90 -2.20 11.47
N TRP A 112 -8.37 -2.62 10.31
CA TRP A 112 -7.55 -1.76 9.47
C TRP A 112 -8.39 -0.65 8.84
N GLU A 113 -9.54 -0.99 8.23
CA GLU A 113 -10.44 -0.04 7.58
C GLU A 113 -10.94 1.05 8.54
N ARG A 114 -11.28 0.67 9.77
CA ARG A 114 -11.65 1.62 10.83
C ARG A 114 -10.51 2.60 11.13
N GLY A 115 -9.26 2.13 11.14
CA GLY A 115 -8.08 3.00 11.29
C GLY A 115 -7.87 3.92 10.09
N ALA A 116 -8.14 3.42 8.88
CA ALA A 116 -7.97 4.15 7.62
C ALA A 116 -8.99 5.27 7.38
N SER A 117 -10.14 5.23 8.07
CA SER A 117 -11.13 6.34 8.04
C SER A 117 -10.55 7.72 8.42
N ARG A 118 -9.34 7.74 9.01
CA ARG A 118 -8.61 8.95 9.44
C ARG A 118 -7.58 9.44 8.42
N PHE A 119 -7.51 8.84 7.23
CA PHE A 119 -6.52 9.21 6.20
C PHE A 119 -6.99 10.37 5.31
N ALA A 120 -8.26 10.76 5.45
CA ALA A 120 -8.88 11.93 4.85
C ALA A 120 -9.35 12.89 5.95
#